data_AF-W4QD25-F1
#
_entry.id   AF-W4QD25-F1
#
_cell.length_a   1.000
_cell.length_b   1.000
_cell.length_c   1.000
_cell.angle_alpha   90.00
_cell.angle_beta   90.00
_cell.angle_gamma   90.00
#
_symmetry.space_group_name_H-M   'P 1'
#
loop_
_entity.id
_entity.type
_entity.pdbx_description
1 polymer ?
#
loop_
_entity_poly.entity_id
_entity_poly.type
_entity_poly.pdbx_seq_one_letter_code
_entity_poly.pdbx_strand_id
1 'polypeptide(L)'
;MKVLTVVTHPRSDSLTFEVAHSFIKGLKDAGHETEIFDLYRSGFDPVLREKDEPDWKATEQSYSPDVEAEMKKLNEYDALAFIFPLWWWSMPAMMKGYIDRVWNYGFAYGLGKLQHSHVLWLSLAGAPIERFEKRKYDHMITHYFNVGLADYCGIPHSTFELFYETVNVKSGYVETWLNRAYELGYHYGK
;
A
#
# COMPACT_ATOMS: atom_id res chain seq x y z
N MET A 1 6.94 16.15 -2.93
CA MET A 1 7.16 15.00 -2.06
C MET A 1 7.90 13.94 -2.84
N LYS A 2 8.73 13.14 -2.17
CA LYS A 2 9.27 11.87 -2.66
C LYS A 2 8.33 10.75 -2.21
N VAL A 3 7.70 10.06 -3.16
CA VAL A 3 6.62 9.09 -2.91
C VAL A 3 7.04 7.68 -3.32
N LEU A 4 7.01 6.74 -2.37
CA LEU A 4 7.22 5.32 -2.65
C LEU A 4 5.90 4.66 -3.02
N THR A 5 5.80 4.11 -4.23
CA THR A 5 4.64 3.35 -4.69
C THR A 5 4.96 1.85 -4.63
N VAL A 6 4.51 1.18 -3.58
CA VAL A 6 4.65 -0.27 -3.41
C VAL A 6 3.52 -0.98 -4.16
N VAL A 7 3.86 -1.89 -5.06
CA VAL A 7 2.90 -2.60 -5.92
C VAL A 7 3.05 -4.10 -5.72
N THR A 8 1.92 -4.81 -5.61
CA THR A 8 1.90 -6.28 -5.59
C THR A 8 0.98 -6.85 -6.65
N HIS A 9 1.53 -7.54 -7.63
CA HIS A 9 0.78 -8.44 -8.50
C HIS A 9 1.73 -9.46 -9.15
N PRO A 10 1.38 -10.76 -9.23
CA PRO A 10 2.27 -11.75 -9.85
C PRO A 10 2.53 -11.47 -11.33
N ARG A 11 1.49 -11.00 -12.05
CA ARG A 11 1.56 -10.62 -13.46
C ARG A 11 1.89 -9.13 -13.64
N SER A 12 2.91 -8.81 -14.41
CA SER A 12 3.31 -7.43 -14.73
C SER A 12 2.41 -6.77 -15.78
N ASP A 13 1.71 -7.56 -16.61
CA ASP A 13 0.71 -7.12 -17.59
C ASP A 13 -0.71 -7.04 -16.99
N SER A 14 -0.80 -6.75 -15.69
CA SER A 14 -2.09 -6.68 -15.00
C SER A 14 -2.64 -5.27 -14.94
N LEU A 15 -3.96 -5.16 -14.84
CA LEU A 15 -4.64 -3.90 -14.57
C LEU A 15 -4.12 -3.21 -13.29
N THR A 16 -3.64 -3.97 -12.29
CA THR A 16 -2.99 -3.39 -11.10
C THR A 16 -1.76 -2.58 -11.46
N PHE A 17 -0.90 -3.09 -12.36
CA PHE A 17 0.26 -2.33 -12.84
C PHE A 17 -0.15 -1.17 -13.76
N GLU A 18 -1.15 -1.34 -14.62
CA GLU A 18 -1.66 -0.22 -15.43
C GLU A 18 -2.18 0.93 -14.56
N VAL A 19 -2.95 0.61 -13.51
CA VAL A 19 -3.41 1.57 -12.50
C VAL A 19 -2.23 2.21 -11.76
N ALA A 20 -1.23 1.43 -11.34
CA ALA A 20 -0.03 1.97 -10.69
C ALA A 20 0.74 2.92 -11.59
N HIS A 21 0.92 2.59 -12.88
CA HIS A 21 1.57 3.46 -13.84
C HIS A 21 0.79 4.77 -14.07
N SER A 22 -0.55 4.71 -14.11
CA SER A 22 -1.38 5.90 -14.23
C SER A 22 -1.27 6.82 -13.00
N PHE A 23 -1.30 6.23 -11.80
CA PHE A 23 -1.04 6.97 -10.55
C PHE A 23 0.34 7.62 -10.53
N ILE A 24 1.39 6.89 -10.90
CA ILE A 24 2.76 7.40 -11.00
C ILE A 24 2.86 8.53 -12.03
N LYS A 25 2.14 8.43 -13.16
CA LYS A 25 2.07 9.53 -14.13
C LYS A 25 1.47 10.78 -13.48
N GLY A 26 0.37 10.64 -12.74
CA GLY A 26 -0.24 11.74 -11.98
C GLY A 26 0.74 12.39 -11.01
N LEU A 27 1.46 11.58 -10.21
CA LEU A 27 2.49 12.07 -9.29
C LEU A 27 3.57 12.90 -10.01
N LYS A 28 4.09 12.38 -11.13
CA LYS A 28 5.13 13.06 -11.93
C LYS A 28 4.63 14.38 -12.51
N ASP A 29 3.42 14.40 -13.07
CA ASP A 29 2.82 15.59 -13.67
C ASP A 29 2.49 16.66 -12.61
N ALA A 30 2.30 16.27 -11.34
CA ALA A 30 2.18 17.17 -10.20
C ALA A 30 3.53 17.61 -9.58
N GLY A 31 4.66 17.18 -10.14
CA GLY A 31 6.00 17.56 -9.70
C GLY A 31 6.53 16.79 -8.49
N HIS A 32 5.99 15.60 -8.21
CA HIS A 32 6.53 14.71 -7.18
C HIS A 32 7.68 13.84 -7.71
N GLU A 33 8.65 13.55 -6.85
CA GLU A 33 9.61 12.47 -7.07
C GLU A 33 8.95 11.14 -6.72
N THR A 34 9.18 10.08 -7.50
CA THR A 34 8.50 8.81 -7.25
C THR A 34 9.31 7.61 -7.68
N GLU A 35 9.20 6.53 -6.91
CA GLU A 35 9.75 5.21 -7.21
C GLU A 35 8.64 4.15 -7.12
N ILE A 36 8.69 3.19 -8.04
CA ILE A 36 7.87 1.97 -7.94
C ILE A 36 8.68 0.87 -7.27
N PHE A 37 8.10 0.26 -6.22
CA PHE A 37 8.65 -0.92 -5.57
C PHE A 37 7.75 -2.12 -5.82
N ASP A 38 8.16 -2.95 -6.78
CA ASP A 38 7.46 -4.18 -7.16
C ASP A 38 7.86 -5.33 -6.23
N LEU A 39 6.96 -5.74 -5.34
CA LEU A 39 7.25 -6.78 -4.35
C LEU A 39 7.52 -8.16 -4.98
N TYR A 40 6.95 -8.46 -6.14
CA TYR A 40 7.19 -9.76 -6.80
C TYR A 40 8.54 -9.81 -7.53
N ARG A 41 9.07 -8.66 -7.97
CA ARG A 41 10.35 -8.58 -8.66
C ARG A 41 11.50 -8.03 -7.81
N SER A 42 11.24 -7.59 -6.57
CA SER A 42 12.28 -7.14 -5.64
C SER A 42 13.07 -8.30 -5.01
N GLY A 43 12.52 -9.52 -5.02
CA GLY A 43 13.07 -10.66 -4.29
C GLY A 43 12.71 -10.68 -2.80
N PHE A 44 11.75 -9.85 -2.37
CA PHE A 44 11.27 -9.81 -1.00
C PHE A 44 10.60 -11.14 -0.58
N ASP A 45 10.98 -11.68 0.58
CA ASP A 45 10.32 -12.83 1.21
C ASP A 45 9.19 -12.33 2.14
N PRO A 46 7.91 -12.64 1.89
CA PRO A 46 6.82 -12.19 2.75
C PRO A 46 6.70 -12.97 4.05
N VAL A 47 7.44 -14.06 4.25
CA VAL A 47 7.30 -14.90 5.44
C VAL A 47 8.02 -14.27 6.63
N LEU A 48 7.26 -13.83 7.63
CA LEU A 48 7.80 -13.42 8.92
C LEU A 48 8.50 -14.62 9.59
N ARG A 49 9.75 -14.43 9.99
CA ARG A 49 10.57 -15.43 10.70
C ARG A 49 10.87 -14.93 12.10
N GLU A 50 11.33 -15.82 12.98
CA GLU A 50 11.69 -15.50 14.37
C GLU A 50 12.63 -14.29 14.49
N LYS A 51 13.54 -14.10 13.53
CA LYS A 51 14.45 -12.93 13.53
C LYS A 51 13.74 -11.58 13.38
N ASP A 52 12.51 -11.59 12.85
CA ASP A 52 11.69 -10.39 12.66
C ASP A 52 10.60 -10.26 13.74
N GLU A 53 10.57 -11.14 14.74
CA GLU A 53 9.74 -10.93 15.92
C GLU A 53 10.38 -9.87 16.84
N PRO A 54 9.61 -8.94 17.44
CA PRO A 54 10.15 -8.02 18.42
C PRO A 54 10.78 -8.73 19.62
N ASP A 55 11.97 -8.30 20.02
CA ASP A 55 12.57 -8.71 21.30
C ASP A 55 12.06 -7.79 22.41
N TRP A 56 11.09 -8.29 23.19
CA TRP A 56 10.49 -7.57 24.30
C TRP A 56 11.43 -7.28 25.48
N LYS A 57 12.64 -7.87 25.48
CA LYS A 57 13.66 -7.61 26.50
C LYS A 57 14.71 -6.60 26.04
N ALA A 58 14.78 -6.31 24.74
CA ALA A 58 15.77 -5.41 24.17
C ALA A 58 15.36 -3.94 24.37
N THR A 59 16.34 -3.09 24.63
CA THR A 59 16.15 -1.63 24.69
C THR A 59 16.05 -1.01 23.30
N GLU A 60 16.70 -1.62 22.31
CA GLU A 60 16.67 -1.25 20.90
C GLU A 60 16.38 -2.51 20.08
N GLN A 61 15.50 -2.39 19.08
CA GLN A 61 15.16 -3.51 18.20
C GLN A 61 16.21 -3.67 17.11
N SER A 62 16.42 -4.92 16.66
CA SER A 62 17.22 -5.23 15.49
C SER A 62 16.62 -6.41 14.76
N TYR A 63 16.37 -6.22 13.46
CA TYR A 63 15.67 -7.18 12.62
C TYR A 63 16.59 -7.82 11.57
N SER A 64 16.01 -8.63 10.68
CA SER A 64 16.75 -9.17 9.55
C SER A 64 17.31 -8.05 8.64
N PRO A 65 18.49 -8.25 7.99
CA PRO A 65 19.12 -7.21 7.17
C PRO A 65 18.25 -6.68 6.03
N ASP A 66 17.39 -7.52 5.46
CA ASP A 66 16.43 -7.12 4.44
C ASP A 66 15.32 -6.25 5.02
N VAL A 67 14.80 -6.56 6.21
CA VAL A 67 13.83 -5.70 6.91
C VAL A 67 14.45 -4.34 7.27
N GLU A 68 15.66 -4.32 7.82
CA GLU A 68 16.38 -3.09 8.16
C GLU A 68 16.66 -2.23 6.90
N ALA A 69 16.98 -2.87 5.77
CA ALA A 69 17.16 -2.17 4.51
C ALA A 69 15.86 -1.52 4.02
N GLU A 70 14.72 -2.21 4.13
CA GLU A 70 13.41 -1.65 3.76
C GLU A 70 12.95 -0.55 4.73
N MET A 71 13.22 -0.69 6.04
CA MET A 71 12.97 0.38 7.02
C MET A 71 13.77 1.64 6.70
N LYS A 72 15.07 1.48 6.40
CA LYS A 72 15.92 2.58 5.95
C LYS A 72 15.41 3.21 4.66
N LYS A 73 15.01 2.39 3.69
CA LYS A 73 14.43 2.84 2.43
C LYS A 73 13.17 3.66 2.67
N LEU A 74 12.24 3.18 3.49
CA LEU A 74 11.00 3.90 3.82
C LEU A 74 11.30 5.30 4.33
N ASN A 75 12.27 5.47 5.24
CA ASN A 75 12.65 6.78 5.79
C ASN A 75 13.13 7.80 4.74
N GLU A 76 13.44 7.38 3.51
CA GLU A 76 13.81 8.31 2.44
C GLU A 76 12.61 8.94 1.72
N TYR A 77 11.37 8.59 2.06
CA TYR A 77 10.15 9.05 1.38
C TYR A 77 9.21 9.80 2.32
N ASP A 78 8.60 10.86 1.79
CA ASP A 78 7.67 11.72 2.53
C ASP A 78 6.26 11.11 2.65
N ALA A 79 5.90 10.23 1.70
CA ALA A 79 4.58 9.63 1.59
C ALA A 79 4.62 8.27 0.87
N LEU A 80 3.59 7.45 1.09
CA LEU A 80 3.52 6.07 0.60
C LEU A 80 2.25 5.81 -0.22
N ALA A 81 2.34 4.97 -1.25
CA ALA A 81 1.17 4.42 -1.92
C ALA A 81 1.29 2.91 -2.04
N PHE A 82 0.23 2.18 -1.71
CA PHE A 82 0.15 0.73 -1.82
C PHE A 82 -0.92 0.37 -2.84
N ILE A 83 -0.53 -0.29 -3.93
CA ILE A 83 -1.43 -0.59 -5.05
C ILE A 83 -1.50 -2.11 -5.26
N PHE A 84 -2.70 -2.68 -5.12
CA PHE A 84 -2.86 -4.14 -5.04
C PHE A 84 -4.27 -4.65 -5.41
N PRO A 85 -4.42 -5.88 -5.91
CA PRO A 85 -5.73 -6.50 -6.04
C PRO A 85 -6.30 -6.87 -4.66
N LEU A 86 -7.61 -6.68 -4.46
CA LEU A 86 -8.31 -7.09 -3.25
C LEU A 86 -8.50 -8.61 -3.25
N TRP A 87 -7.77 -9.32 -2.39
CA TRP A 87 -7.86 -10.78 -2.24
C TRP A 87 -8.38 -11.12 -0.85
N TRP A 88 -9.45 -11.92 -0.80
CA TRP A 88 -10.08 -12.32 0.47
C TRP A 88 -10.38 -11.14 1.42
N TRP A 89 -10.89 -10.04 0.85
CA TRP A 89 -11.24 -8.81 1.59
C TRP A 89 -10.05 -8.08 2.24
N SER A 90 -8.83 -8.34 1.78
CA SER A 90 -7.63 -7.66 2.24
C SER A 90 -6.57 -7.56 1.13
N MET A 91 -5.37 -7.12 1.50
CA MET A 91 -4.20 -7.12 0.63
C MET A 91 -3.69 -8.55 0.36
N PRO A 92 -2.98 -8.80 -0.76
CA PRO A 92 -2.34 -10.08 -1.03
C PRO A 92 -1.30 -10.46 0.03
N ALA A 93 -1.07 -11.76 0.22
CA ALA A 93 -0.10 -12.27 1.19
C ALA A 93 1.31 -11.65 1.04
N MET A 94 1.74 -11.38 -0.20
CA MET A 94 3.01 -10.71 -0.48
C MET A 94 3.10 -9.32 0.19
N MET A 95 2.04 -8.52 0.05
CA MET A 95 1.98 -7.19 0.67
C MET A 95 1.70 -7.26 2.17
N LYS A 96 0.89 -8.21 2.62
CA LYS A 96 0.67 -8.44 4.05
C LYS A 96 1.98 -8.79 4.75
N GLY A 97 2.80 -9.65 4.15
CA GLY A 97 4.13 -9.97 4.65
C GLY A 97 5.08 -8.77 4.67
N TYR A 98 5.01 -7.89 3.67
CA TYR A 98 5.76 -6.63 3.69
C TYR A 98 5.37 -5.76 4.87
N ILE A 99 4.07 -5.57 5.12
CA ILE A 99 3.60 -4.83 6.30
C ILE A 99 4.02 -5.54 7.59
N ASP A 100 3.81 -6.85 7.71
CA ASP A 100 4.11 -7.61 8.93
C ASP A 100 5.59 -7.57 9.32
N ARG A 101 6.48 -7.63 8.34
CA ARG A 101 7.92 -7.64 8.60
C ARG A 101 8.51 -6.24 8.75
N VAL A 102 8.08 -5.29 7.90
CA VAL A 102 8.71 -3.96 7.81
C VAL A 102 8.05 -2.93 8.71
N TRP A 103 6.72 -2.98 8.92
CA TRP A 103 6.03 -2.06 9.83
C TRP A 103 6.08 -2.57 11.26
N ASN A 104 7.30 -2.77 11.76
CA ASN A 104 7.57 -3.51 12.99
C ASN A 104 7.67 -2.60 14.24
N TYR A 105 7.67 -3.21 15.42
CA TYR A 105 7.77 -2.54 16.71
C TYR A 105 9.07 -1.71 16.83
N GLY A 106 9.00 -0.56 17.48
CA GLY A 106 10.16 0.33 17.62
C GLY A 106 10.51 1.13 16.35
N PHE A 107 10.01 0.73 15.18
CA PHE A 107 10.09 1.50 13.94
C PHE A 107 8.75 2.17 13.60
N ALA A 108 7.72 1.37 13.29
CA ALA A 108 6.43 1.87 12.81
C ALA A 108 5.42 2.11 13.93
N TYR A 109 5.53 1.40 15.05
CA TYR A 109 4.64 1.54 16.21
C TYR A 109 5.36 1.25 17.53
N GLY A 110 4.66 1.43 18.66
CA GLY A 110 5.20 1.20 19.99
C GLY A 110 6.10 2.34 20.44
N LEU A 111 7.41 2.11 20.48
CA LEU A 111 8.39 3.17 20.76
C LEU A 111 8.68 4.04 19.53
N GLY A 112 8.34 3.55 18.33
CA GLY A 112 8.49 4.25 17.07
C GLY A 112 7.16 4.72 16.49
N LYS A 113 7.26 5.50 15.40
CA LYS A 113 6.14 5.86 14.52
C LYS A 113 6.69 6.16 13.13
N LEU A 114 5.91 5.87 12.10
CA LEU A 114 6.24 6.27 10.74
C LEU A 114 6.17 7.80 10.60
N GLN A 115 7.13 8.39 9.89
CA GLN A 115 7.21 9.85 9.70
C GLN A 115 6.54 10.31 8.39
N HIS A 116 5.82 9.42 7.70
CA HIS A 116 5.17 9.75 6.45
C HIS A 116 3.96 10.66 6.68
N SER A 117 3.83 11.67 5.84
CA SER A 117 2.70 12.61 5.88
C SER A 117 1.41 11.98 5.37
N HIS A 118 1.50 11.11 4.37
CA HIS A 118 0.35 10.54 3.67
C HIS A 118 0.55 9.06 3.35
N VAL A 119 -0.55 8.31 3.32
CA VAL A 119 -0.61 6.98 2.71
C VAL A 119 -1.88 6.79 1.87
N LEU A 120 -1.71 6.30 0.65
CA LEU A 120 -2.81 5.83 -0.21
C LEU A 120 -2.81 4.30 -0.25
N TRP A 121 -3.99 3.71 -0.05
CA TRP A 121 -4.26 2.30 -0.27
C TRP A 121 -5.21 2.17 -1.47
N LEU A 122 -4.69 1.90 -2.66
CA LEU A 122 -5.48 1.79 -3.88
C LEU A 122 -5.66 0.33 -4.26
N SER A 123 -6.89 -0.16 -4.12
CA SER A 123 -7.22 -1.56 -4.34
C SER A 123 -8.16 -1.81 -5.51
N LEU A 124 -8.07 -2.99 -6.11
CA LEU A 124 -8.91 -3.42 -7.23
C LEU A 124 -9.74 -4.65 -6.82
N ALA A 125 -11.05 -4.53 -6.77
CA ALA A 125 -11.99 -5.61 -6.49
C ALA A 125 -12.69 -6.09 -7.76
N GLY A 126 -12.83 -7.41 -7.89
CA GLY A 126 -13.62 -8.01 -8.96
C GLY A 126 -15.14 -7.91 -8.76
N ALA A 127 -15.59 -7.70 -7.51
CA ALA A 127 -17.00 -7.60 -7.16
C ALA A 127 -17.55 -6.18 -7.36
N PRO A 128 -18.87 -6.04 -7.61
CA PRO A 128 -19.50 -4.72 -7.73
C PRO A 128 -19.79 -4.11 -6.35
N ILE A 129 -20.04 -2.80 -6.32
CA ILE A 129 -20.18 -2.01 -5.09
C ILE A 129 -21.30 -2.50 -4.18
N GLU A 130 -22.41 -3.00 -4.73
CA GLU A 130 -23.58 -3.45 -3.96
C GLU A 130 -23.24 -4.64 -3.05
N ARG A 131 -22.25 -5.45 -3.43
CA ARG A 131 -21.78 -6.56 -2.59
C ARG A 131 -21.07 -6.05 -1.34
N PHE A 132 -20.35 -4.93 -1.46
CA PHE A 132 -19.64 -4.33 -0.33
C PHE A 132 -20.62 -3.69 0.63
N GLU A 133 -21.52 -2.84 0.11
CA GLU A 133 -22.52 -2.12 0.90
C GLU A 133 -23.43 -3.09 1.68
N LYS A 134 -23.92 -4.16 1.02
CA LYS A 134 -24.82 -5.15 1.62
C LYS A 134 -24.27 -5.77 2.91
N ARG A 135 -22.94 -5.89 3.04
CA ARG A 135 -22.27 -6.53 4.18
C ARG A 135 -21.35 -5.58 4.94
N LYS A 136 -21.33 -4.29 4.57
CA LYS A 136 -20.45 -3.26 5.12
C LYS A 136 -18.96 -3.61 5.00
N TYR A 137 -18.58 -4.30 3.92
CA TYR A 137 -17.18 -4.67 3.70
C TYR A 137 -16.32 -3.43 3.40
N ASP A 138 -16.88 -2.45 2.71
CA ASP A 138 -16.28 -1.14 2.48
C ASP A 138 -15.89 -0.45 3.79
N HIS A 139 -16.80 -0.39 4.77
CA HIS A 139 -16.51 0.17 6.09
C HIS A 139 -15.43 -0.61 6.83
N MET A 140 -15.53 -1.94 6.85
CA MET A 140 -14.56 -2.81 7.52
C MET A 140 -13.15 -2.62 6.92
N ILE A 141 -13.04 -2.65 5.59
CA ILE A 141 -11.77 -2.55 4.88
C ILE A 141 -11.19 -1.14 5.06
N THR A 142 -11.99 -0.09 4.85
CA THR A 142 -11.55 1.30 5.02
C THR A 142 -11.05 1.53 6.45
N HIS A 143 -11.76 1.04 7.46
CA HIS A 143 -11.33 1.15 8.85
C HIS A 143 -10.04 0.37 9.12
N TYR A 144 -9.92 -0.85 8.60
CA TYR A 144 -8.70 -1.64 8.75
C TYR A 144 -7.46 -0.91 8.20
N PHE A 145 -7.53 -0.39 6.97
CA PHE A 145 -6.38 0.28 6.35
C PHE A 145 -6.09 1.65 6.96
N ASN A 146 -7.11 2.49 7.14
CA ASN A 146 -6.88 3.87 7.60
C ASN A 146 -6.66 3.96 9.10
N VAL A 147 -7.36 3.16 9.90
CA VAL A 147 -7.25 3.20 11.37
C VAL A 147 -6.34 2.08 11.88
N GLY A 148 -6.64 0.84 11.50
CA GLY A 148 -5.93 -0.33 12.00
C GLY A 148 -4.46 -0.40 11.60
N LEU A 149 -4.08 0.17 10.46
CA LEU A 149 -2.69 0.22 9.98
C LEU A 149 -2.10 1.63 10.07
N ALA A 150 -2.66 2.59 9.31
CA ALA A 150 -2.03 3.89 9.14
C ALA A 150 -2.04 4.75 10.41
N ASP A 151 -3.22 4.95 11.03
CA ASP A 151 -3.35 5.72 12.28
C ASP A 151 -2.58 5.05 13.43
N TYR A 152 -2.66 3.72 13.54
CA TYR A 152 -1.88 2.95 14.52
C TYR A 152 -0.37 3.19 14.40
N CYS A 153 0.14 3.38 13.17
CA CYS A 153 1.55 3.68 12.90
C CYS A 153 1.88 5.18 12.85
N GLY A 154 0.91 6.06 13.13
CA GLY A 154 1.10 7.51 13.25
C GLY A 154 1.08 8.30 11.94
N ILE A 155 0.60 7.73 10.83
CA ILE A 155 0.44 8.46 9.56
C ILE A 155 -0.86 9.27 9.60
N PRO A 156 -0.83 10.62 9.56
CA PRO A 156 -1.99 11.45 9.85
C PRO A 156 -3.02 11.52 8.71
N HIS A 157 -2.60 11.27 7.47
CA HIS A 157 -3.47 11.35 6.30
C HIS A 157 -3.50 10.03 5.53
N SER A 158 -4.50 9.19 5.80
CA SER A 158 -4.69 7.91 5.14
C SER A 158 -5.97 7.88 4.30
N THR A 159 -5.86 7.40 3.06
CA THR A 159 -7.01 7.20 2.16
C THR A 159 -7.02 5.77 1.65
N PHE A 160 -8.19 5.12 1.72
CA PHE A 160 -8.43 3.85 1.06
C PHE A 160 -9.37 4.08 -0.12
N GLU A 161 -8.92 3.72 -1.32
CA GLU A 161 -9.68 3.81 -2.56
C GLU A 161 -9.87 2.40 -3.13
N LEU A 162 -11.06 2.11 -3.64
CA LEU A 162 -11.41 0.81 -4.20
C LEU A 162 -12.03 0.95 -5.58
N PHE A 163 -11.45 0.28 -6.57
CA PHE A 163 -12.04 0.12 -7.90
C PHE A 163 -12.83 -1.18 -7.97
N TYR A 164 -14.11 -1.10 -8.33
CA TYR A 164 -15.03 -2.24 -8.39
C TYR A 164 -15.11 -2.86 -9.79
N GLU A 165 -15.67 -4.06 -9.91
CA GLU A 165 -15.92 -4.75 -11.21
C GLU A 165 -14.68 -4.94 -12.12
N THR A 166 -13.49 -5.11 -11.55
CA THR A 166 -12.22 -5.13 -12.31
C THR A 166 -11.87 -6.44 -13.04
N VAL A 167 -12.74 -7.46 -12.98
CA VAL A 167 -12.52 -8.77 -13.64
C VAL A 167 -13.34 -8.92 -14.91
N ASN A 168 -14.62 -8.52 -14.90
CA ASN A 168 -15.52 -8.60 -16.04
C ASN A 168 -15.68 -7.21 -16.66
N VAL A 169 -14.60 -6.72 -17.26
CA VAL A 169 -14.46 -5.35 -17.73
C VAL A 169 -15.49 -5.05 -18.81
N LYS A 170 -16.41 -4.13 -18.51
CA LYS A 170 -17.27 -3.49 -19.51
C LYS A 170 -16.44 -2.46 -20.28
N SER A 171 -16.73 -2.27 -21.58
CA SER A 171 -16.05 -1.26 -22.40
C SER A 171 -16.10 0.12 -21.73
N GLY A 172 -14.96 0.84 -21.69
CA GLY A 172 -14.83 2.18 -21.11
C GLY A 172 -14.57 2.25 -19.59
N TYR A 173 -14.69 1.14 -18.85
CA TYR A 173 -14.42 1.15 -17.40
C TYR A 173 -12.92 1.27 -17.08
N VAL A 174 -12.05 0.66 -17.90
CA VAL A 174 -10.59 0.76 -17.73
C VAL A 174 -10.13 2.21 -17.76
N GLU A 175 -10.57 2.97 -18.77
CA GLU A 175 -10.22 4.38 -18.89
C GLU A 175 -10.68 5.20 -17.69
N THR A 176 -11.88 4.90 -17.15
CA THR A 176 -12.36 5.51 -15.91
C THR A 176 -11.43 5.24 -14.72
N TRP A 177 -10.99 3.99 -14.52
CA TRP A 177 -10.06 3.64 -13.44
C TRP A 177 -8.68 4.25 -13.64
N LEU A 178 -8.16 4.26 -14.87
CA LEU A 178 -6.87 4.86 -15.17
C LEU A 178 -6.91 6.38 -14.95
N ASN A 179 -7.97 7.06 -15.38
CA ASN A 179 -8.17 8.49 -15.12
C ASN A 179 -8.29 8.76 -13.63
N ARG A 180 -9.07 7.97 -12.89
CA ARG A 180 -9.18 8.13 -11.43
C ARG A 180 -7.85 7.91 -10.72
N ALA A 181 -7.07 6.91 -11.13
CA ALA A 181 -5.73 6.67 -10.60
C ALA A 181 -4.78 7.83 -10.89
N TYR A 182 -4.82 8.37 -12.11
CA TYR A 182 -4.08 9.57 -12.47
C TYR A 182 -4.45 10.76 -11.57
N GLU A 183 -5.74 11.04 -11.39
CA GLU A 183 -6.21 12.14 -10.54
C GLU A 183 -5.78 11.97 -9.07
N LEU A 184 -5.82 10.74 -8.54
CA LEU A 184 -5.31 10.45 -7.20
C LEU A 184 -3.82 10.78 -7.06
N GLY A 185 -3.03 10.51 -8.10
CA GLY A 185 -1.60 10.89 -8.13
C GLY A 185 -1.39 12.38 -8.31
N TYR A 186 -2.13 13.02 -9.21
CA TYR A 186 -1.99 14.44 -9.53
C TYR A 186 -2.40 15.36 -8.36
N HIS A 187 -3.32 14.89 -7.52
CA HIS A 187 -3.78 15.60 -6.33
C HIS A 187 -3.17 15.07 -5.03
N TYR A 188 -2.16 14.21 -5.10
CA TYR A 188 -1.61 13.56 -3.91
C TYR A 188 -0.93 14.55 -2.97
N GLY A 189 -1.31 14.55 -1.69
CA GLY A 189 -0.79 15.47 -0.67
C GLY A 189 -1.23 16.93 -0.80
N LYS A 190 -2.26 17.22 -1.62
CA LYS A 190 -2.93 18.52 -1.70
C LYS A 190 -4.16 18.60 -0.80
#